data_AF-A0A1U8Q817-F1
#
_entry.id   AF-A0A1U8Q817-F1
#
_cell.length_a   1.000
_cell.length_b   1.000
_cell.length_c   1.000
_cell.angle_alpha   90.00
_cell.angle_beta   90.00
_cell.angle_gamma   90.00
#
_symmetry.space_group_name_H-M   'P 1'
#
loop_
_entity.id
_entity.type
_entity.pdbx_description
1 polymer ?
#
loop_
_entity_poly.entity_id
_entity_poly.type
_entity_poly.pdbx_seq_one_letter_code
_entity_poly.pdbx_strand_id
1 'polypeptide(L)'
;MRSQFPNIEKVSVQPFILRSQLYSSVKDRTQVDRELESLRKEKILRIFKLNTGQDDHAIMFIDDYLNQIELVVKRMEAKRQDIAVFEWFKEHVIPTQLDPSIGHQELCSLLSFGGSLKDEHISLLINAGLLTRQLIDPNMYWFAIPNIGFILKGLSQVYVHLQN
;
A
#
# COMPACT_ATOMS: atom_id res chain seq x y z
N MET A 1 17.56 -17.59 21.34
CA MET A 1 17.35 -16.33 20.60
C MET A 1 16.56 -16.53 19.30
N ARG A 2 16.92 -17.46 18.39
CA ARG A 2 16.13 -17.71 17.16
C ARG A 2 14.64 -18.02 17.36
N SER A 3 14.26 -18.63 18.49
CA SER A 3 12.87 -18.92 18.86
C SER A 3 12.03 -17.70 19.27
N GLN A 4 12.65 -16.54 19.47
CA GLN A 4 11.96 -15.29 19.82
C GLN A 4 11.70 -14.40 18.60
N PHE A 5 12.27 -14.74 17.44
CA PHE A 5 11.99 -14.03 16.21
C PHE A 5 10.60 -14.43 15.70
N PRO A 6 9.77 -13.48 15.25
CA PRO A 6 8.48 -13.80 14.65
C PRO A 6 8.70 -14.76 13.48
N ASN A 7 8.10 -15.95 13.53
CA ASN A 7 8.11 -16.87 12.41
C ASN A 7 7.07 -16.37 11.40
N ILE A 8 7.48 -15.43 10.54
CA ILE A 8 6.62 -14.92 9.46
C ILE A 8 6.64 -15.97 8.35
N GLU A 9 5.73 -16.94 8.42
CA GLU A 9 5.52 -17.89 7.32
C GLU A 9 5.16 -17.11 6.06
N LYS A 10 6.13 -17.02 5.13
CA LYS A 10 6.01 -16.56 3.73
C LYS A 10 4.97 -15.45 3.49
N VAL A 11 5.12 -14.32 4.18
CA VAL A 11 4.46 -13.10 3.71
C VAL A 11 5.34 -12.53 2.59
N SER A 12 4.99 -12.88 1.35
CA SER A 12 5.64 -12.29 0.17
C SER A 12 5.14 -10.86 0.01
N VAL A 13 5.94 -9.90 0.44
CA VAL A 13 5.75 -8.49 0.11
C VAL A 13 6.94 -8.04 -0.72
N GLN A 14 6.66 -7.34 -1.82
CA GLN A 14 7.71 -6.78 -2.66
C GLN A 14 8.51 -5.71 -1.90
N PRO A 15 9.77 -5.47 -2.27
CA PRO A 15 10.63 -4.53 -1.56
C PRO A 15 10.00 -3.14 -1.43
N PHE A 16 10.11 -2.56 -0.24
CA PHE A 16 9.77 -1.16 0.02
C PHE A 16 10.75 -0.59 1.04
N ILE A 17 10.85 0.73 1.08
CA ILE A 17 11.68 1.45 2.04
C ILE A 17 10.83 2.45 2.82
N LEU A 18 11.16 2.69 4.08
CA LEU A 18 10.52 3.74 4.86
C LEU A 18 11.18 5.09 4.56
N ARG A 19 10.39 6.16 4.52
CA ARG A 19 10.91 7.53 4.36
C ARG A 19 11.87 7.88 5.49
N SER A 20 11.58 7.42 6.71
CA SER A 20 12.48 7.52 7.87
C SER A 20 13.85 6.86 7.63
N GLN A 21 13.92 5.74 6.90
CA GLN A 21 15.17 5.05 6.54
C GLN A 21 15.97 5.80 5.46
N LEU A 22 15.29 6.48 4.53
CA LEU A 22 15.96 7.36 3.57
C LEU A 22 16.58 8.57 4.28
N TYR A 23 15.84 9.18 5.22
CA TYR A 23 16.32 10.31 6.00
C TYR A 23 17.48 9.99 6.95
N SER A 24 17.65 8.73 7.34
CA SER A 24 18.83 8.31 8.13
C SER A 24 20.05 8.04 7.25
N SER A 25 19.82 7.68 5.98
CA SER A 25 20.87 7.34 5.02
C SER A 25 21.42 8.56 4.27
N VAL A 26 20.59 9.59 4.06
CA VAL A 26 20.93 10.81 3.31
C VAL A 26 20.91 12.03 4.24
N LYS A 27 21.97 12.85 4.18
CA LYS A 27 22.11 14.02 5.06
C LYS A 27 21.12 15.15 4.74
N ASP A 28 20.85 15.39 3.46
CA ASP A 28 19.93 16.44 3.01
C ASP A 28 18.52 15.88 2.81
N ARG A 29 17.66 16.10 3.81
CA ARG A 29 16.24 15.68 3.76
C ARG A 29 15.44 16.41 2.68
N THR A 30 15.79 17.68 2.42
CA THR A 30 15.13 18.49 1.39
C THR A 30 15.46 17.98 -0.02
N GLN A 31 16.67 17.43 -0.21
CA GLN A 31 17.02 16.73 -1.44
C GLN A 31 16.17 15.45 -1.59
N VAL A 32 16.09 14.62 -0.55
CA VAL A 32 15.24 13.40 -0.56
C VAL A 32 13.81 13.73 -0.96
N ASP A 33 13.22 14.76 -0.37
CA ASP A 33 11.83 15.15 -0.67
C ASP A 33 11.64 15.61 -2.12
N ARG A 34 12.60 16.35 -2.66
CA ARG A 34 12.57 16.79 -4.07
C ARG A 34 12.69 15.62 -5.03
N GLU A 35 13.58 14.68 -4.75
CA GLU A 35 13.77 13.48 -5.58
C GLU A 35 12.54 12.56 -5.52
N LEU A 36 12.01 12.29 -4.33
CA LEU A 36 10.80 11.49 -4.17
C LEU A 36 9.60 12.10 -4.91
N GLU A 37 9.45 13.43 -4.84
CA GLU A 37 8.37 14.11 -5.57
C GLU A 37 8.57 14.07 -7.09
N SER A 38 9.80 14.17 -7.59
CA SER A 38 10.09 14.00 -9.03
C SER A 38 9.72 12.60 -9.50
N LEU A 39 10.22 11.57 -8.79
CA LEU A 39 9.98 10.16 -9.13
C LEU A 39 8.50 9.79 -9.01
N ARG A 40 7.76 10.39 -8.08
CA ARG A 40 6.30 10.24 -7.95
C ARG A 40 5.57 10.82 -9.17
N LYS A 41 5.94 12.03 -9.61
CA LYS A 41 5.37 12.68 -10.81
C LYS A 41 5.68 11.91 -12.09
N GLU A 42 6.86 11.31 -12.16
CA GLU A 42 7.29 10.45 -13.25
C GLU A 42 6.65 9.05 -13.19
N LYS A 43 5.83 8.76 -12.17
CA LYS A 43 5.16 7.47 -11.96
C LYS A 43 6.14 6.30 -11.83
N ILE A 44 7.30 6.54 -11.25
CA ILE A 44 8.33 5.52 -11.00
C ILE A 44 8.08 4.85 -9.64
N LEU A 45 7.71 5.64 -8.64
CA LEU A 45 7.43 5.15 -7.29
C LEU A 45 6.08 5.61 -6.77
N ARG A 46 5.62 4.94 -5.72
CA ARG A 46 4.41 5.26 -4.98
C ARG A 46 4.68 5.36 -3.50
N ILE A 47 4.03 6.32 -2.87
CA ILE A 47 4.12 6.60 -1.44
C ILE A 47 2.83 6.13 -0.77
N PHE A 48 2.97 5.39 0.33
CA PHE A 48 1.88 4.84 1.12
C PHE A 48 1.97 5.39 2.54
N LYS A 49 0.84 5.84 3.08
CA LYS A 49 0.76 6.21 4.49
C LYS A 49 0.61 4.96 5.35
N LEU A 50 1.46 4.81 6.36
CA LEU A 50 1.41 3.68 7.29
C LEU A 50 0.61 4.04 8.54
N ASN A 51 -0.22 3.11 8.99
CA ASN A 51 -1.07 3.29 10.18
C ASN A 51 -0.35 2.88 11.47
N THR A 52 0.95 3.15 11.57
CA THR A 52 1.81 2.73 12.70
C THR A 52 1.75 3.66 13.91
N GLY A 53 0.89 4.69 13.90
CA GLY A 53 0.83 5.72 14.95
C GLY A 53 1.99 6.72 14.90
N GLN A 54 3.14 6.30 14.38
CA GLN A 54 4.19 7.17 13.85
C GLN A 54 3.81 7.46 12.39
N ASP A 55 3.63 8.72 12.03
CA ASP A 55 3.22 9.20 10.69
C ASP A 55 4.32 8.93 9.63
N ASP A 56 4.68 7.65 9.47
CA ASP A 56 5.73 7.21 8.55
C ASP A 56 5.13 6.76 7.22
N HIS A 57 5.96 6.85 6.19
CA HIS A 57 5.56 6.60 4.81
C HIS A 57 6.39 5.45 4.25
N ALA A 58 5.74 4.49 3.62
CA ALA A 58 6.42 3.48 2.81
C ALA A 58 6.52 3.96 1.36
N ILE A 59 7.64 3.65 0.73
CA ILE A 59 7.95 3.98 -0.66
C ILE A 59 8.24 2.67 -1.38
N MET A 60 7.55 2.43 -2.48
CA MET A 60 7.68 1.21 -3.30
C MET A 60 7.69 1.61 -4.78
N PHE A 61 8.46 0.92 -5.61
CA PHE A 61 8.38 1.11 -7.05
C PHE A 61 6.99 0.73 -7.57
N ILE A 62 6.52 1.43 -8.60
CA ILE A 62 5.20 1.11 -9.16
C ILE A 62 5.18 -0.32 -9.70
N ASP A 63 6.22 -0.77 -10.39
CA ASP A 63 6.31 -2.14 -10.92
C ASP A 63 6.21 -3.20 -9.81
N ASP A 64 6.88 -2.97 -8.68
CA ASP A 64 6.78 -3.83 -7.50
C ASP A 64 5.36 -3.83 -6.92
N TYR A 65 4.71 -2.67 -6.87
CA TYR A 65 3.33 -2.59 -6.40
C TYR A 65 2.34 -3.26 -7.37
N LEU A 66 2.55 -3.16 -8.68
CA LEU A 66 1.76 -3.90 -9.68
C LEU A 66 1.95 -5.41 -9.52
N ASN A 67 3.19 -5.87 -9.31
CA ASN A 67 3.47 -7.27 -8.99
C ASN A 67 2.77 -7.74 -7.70
N GLN A 68 2.63 -6.87 -6.70
CA GLN A 68 1.84 -7.17 -5.50
C GLN A 68 0.36 -7.34 -5.81
N ILE A 69 -0.20 -6.49 -6.67
CA ILE A 69 -1.60 -6.61 -7.10
C ILE A 69 -1.81 -7.94 -7.83
N GLU A 70 -0.90 -8.35 -8.72
CA GLU A 70 -0.97 -9.65 -9.42
C GLU A 70 -1.01 -10.84 -8.45
N LEU A 71 -0.20 -10.80 -7.38
CA LEU A 71 -0.24 -11.84 -6.34
C LEU A 71 -1.58 -11.84 -5.59
N VAL A 72 -2.16 -10.67 -5.34
CA VAL A 72 -3.50 -10.53 -4.75
C VAL A 72 -4.56 -11.10 -5.68
N VAL A 73 -4.53 -10.77 -6.97
CA VAL A 73 -5.47 -11.24 -7.99
C VAL A 73 -5.49 -12.76 -8.04
N LYS A 74 -4.33 -13.41 -8.15
CA LYS A 74 -4.20 -14.89 -8.12
C LYS A 74 -4.83 -15.50 -6.87
N ARG A 75 -4.67 -14.86 -5.71
CA ARG A 75 -5.25 -15.31 -4.44
C ARG A 75 -6.77 -15.12 -4.40
N MET A 76 -7.30 -14.05 -5.00
CA MET A 76 -8.74 -13.79 -5.05
C MET A 76 -9.46 -14.67 -6.08
N GLU A 77 -8.80 -14.94 -7.20
CA GLU A 77 -9.27 -15.89 -8.20
C GLU A 77 -9.44 -17.29 -7.60
N ALA A 78 -8.46 -17.76 -6.81
CA ALA A 78 -8.56 -19.02 -6.08
C ALA A 78 -9.75 -19.08 -5.09
N LYS A 79 -10.24 -17.92 -4.63
CA LYS A 79 -11.42 -17.77 -3.77
C LYS A 79 -12.72 -17.56 -4.55
N ARG A 80 -12.68 -17.63 -5.89
CA ARG A 80 -13.82 -17.38 -6.80
C ARG A 80 -14.46 -16.01 -6.61
N GLN A 81 -13.66 -15.01 -6.25
CA GLN A 81 -14.12 -13.62 -6.18
C GLN A 81 -14.05 -12.95 -7.55
N ASP A 82 -14.84 -11.89 -7.73
CA ASP A 82 -14.77 -11.04 -8.92
C ASP A 82 -13.41 -10.36 -8.99
N ILE A 83 -12.63 -10.68 -10.03
CA ILE A 83 -11.29 -10.12 -10.23
C ILE A 83 -11.29 -8.84 -11.07
N ALA A 84 -12.40 -8.49 -11.73
CA ALA A 84 -12.43 -7.38 -12.69
C ALA A 84 -12.08 -6.04 -12.03
N VAL A 85 -12.55 -5.82 -10.80
CA VAL A 85 -12.23 -4.60 -10.03
C VAL A 85 -10.73 -4.39 -9.82
N PHE A 86 -9.94 -5.47 -9.70
CA PHE A 86 -8.50 -5.37 -9.49
C PHE A 86 -7.78 -4.91 -10.76
N GLU A 87 -8.25 -5.35 -11.93
CA GLU A 87 -7.75 -4.87 -13.22
C GLU A 87 -8.11 -3.40 -13.42
N TRP A 88 -9.35 -2.99 -13.16
CA TRP A 88 -9.77 -1.59 -13.24
C TRP A 88 -8.98 -0.70 -12.28
N PHE A 89 -8.69 -1.21 -11.09
CA PHE A 89 -7.86 -0.52 -10.12
C PHE A 89 -6.44 -0.31 -10.65
N LYS A 90 -5.84 -1.36 -11.22
CA LYS A 90 -4.50 -1.35 -11.81
C LYS A 90 -4.39 -0.40 -13.01
N GLU A 91 -5.39 -0.39 -13.89
CA GLU A 91 -5.37 0.34 -15.16
C GLU A 91 -5.85 1.79 -15.04
N HIS A 92 -6.82 2.07 -14.17
CA HIS A 92 -7.47 3.38 -14.10
C HIS A 92 -7.15 4.15 -12.82
N VAL A 93 -7.03 3.47 -11.69
CA VAL A 93 -6.81 4.15 -10.39
C VAL A 93 -5.33 4.42 -10.16
N ILE A 94 -4.48 3.40 -10.25
CA ILE A 94 -3.03 3.53 -9.96
C ILE A 94 -2.32 4.54 -10.86
N PRO A 95 -2.54 4.59 -12.17
CA PRO A 95 -1.83 5.53 -13.03
C PRO A 95 -2.35 6.98 -12.93
N THR A 96 -3.56 7.17 -12.41
CA THR A 96 -4.23 8.47 -12.35
C THR A 96 -4.06 9.13 -10.99
N GLN A 97 -4.22 8.37 -9.90
CA GLN A 97 -4.13 8.91 -8.54
C GLN A 97 -2.76 8.65 -7.92
N LEU A 98 -1.93 9.69 -7.90
CA LEU A 98 -0.56 9.68 -7.40
C LEU A 98 -0.45 10.00 -5.91
N ASP A 99 -1.50 10.54 -5.30
CA ASP A 99 -1.54 10.82 -3.87
C ASP A 99 -1.73 9.52 -3.07
N PRO A 100 -1.27 9.47 -1.81
CA PRO A 100 -1.39 8.28 -0.95
C PRO A 100 -2.84 7.98 -0.55
N SER A 101 -3.78 8.86 -0.91
CA SER A 101 -5.20 8.73 -0.60
C SER A 101 -6.08 9.04 -1.81
N ILE A 102 -7.31 8.55 -1.77
CA ILE A 102 -8.34 8.83 -2.76
C ILE A 102 -9.70 9.00 -2.09
N GLY A 103 -10.50 9.94 -2.58
CA GLY A 103 -11.88 10.13 -2.15
C GLY A 103 -12.81 9.07 -2.73
N HIS A 104 -13.89 8.77 -2.03
CA HIS A 104 -14.85 7.73 -2.44
C HIS A 104 -15.46 8.01 -3.82
N GLN A 105 -15.90 9.24 -4.06
CA GLN A 105 -16.48 9.63 -5.35
C GLN A 105 -15.48 9.51 -6.50
N GLU A 106 -14.24 9.96 -6.28
CA GLU A 106 -13.16 9.85 -7.26
C GLU A 106 -12.80 8.39 -7.55
N LEU A 107 -12.67 7.55 -6.51
CA LEU A 107 -12.44 6.12 -6.64
C LEU A 107 -13.55 5.45 -7.47
N CYS A 108 -14.81 5.74 -7.15
CA CYS A 108 -15.95 5.20 -7.91
C CYS A 108 -15.92 5.65 -9.37
N SER A 109 -15.61 6.93 -9.62
CA SER A 109 -15.50 7.47 -10.98
C SER A 109 -14.41 6.75 -11.78
N LEU A 110 -13.24 6.53 -11.19
CA LEU A 110 -12.12 5.88 -11.87
C LEU A 110 -12.40 4.40 -12.15
N LEU A 111 -12.99 3.67 -11.20
CA LEU A 111 -13.34 2.26 -11.40
C LEU A 111 -14.44 2.08 -12.44
N SER A 112 -15.36 3.04 -12.57
CA SER A 112 -16.45 2.99 -13.54
C SER A 112 -15.97 3.06 -15.00
N PHE A 113 -14.73 3.50 -15.27
CA PHE A 113 -14.15 3.40 -16.61
C PHE A 113 -13.95 1.96 -17.08
N GLY A 114 -13.77 1.02 -16.14
CA GLY A 114 -13.59 -0.39 -16.44
C GLY A 114 -14.89 -1.18 -16.63
N GLY A 115 -16.03 -0.67 -16.14
CA GLY A 115 -17.31 -1.33 -16.26
C GLY A 115 -18.36 -0.90 -15.22
N SER A 116 -19.37 -1.75 -15.04
CA SER A 116 -20.45 -1.51 -14.06
C SER A 116 -19.94 -1.76 -12.64
N LEU A 117 -19.69 -0.67 -11.92
CA LEU A 117 -19.27 -0.70 -10.52
C LEU A 117 -20.43 -1.15 -9.62
N LYS A 118 -20.12 -2.06 -8.69
CA LYS A 118 -21.02 -2.53 -7.63
C LYS A 118 -20.45 -2.17 -6.27
N ASP A 119 -21.31 -2.06 -5.26
CA ASP A 119 -20.90 -1.74 -3.89
C ASP A 119 -19.89 -2.76 -3.30
N GLU A 120 -19.98 -4.02 -3.73
CA GLU A 120 -19.08 -5.09 -3.31
C GLU A 120 -17.63 -4.89 -3.78
N HIS A 121 -17.41 -4.18 -4.89
CA HIS A 121 -16.10 -4.00 -5.51
C HIS A 121 -15.12 -3.24 -4.61
N ILE A 122 -15.57 -2.18 -3.94
CA ILE A 122 -14.73 -1.43 -3.00
C ILE A 122 -14.40 -2.30 -1.79
N SER A 123 -15.37 -3.08 -1.32
CA SER A 123 -15.16 -4.03 -0.22
C SER A 123 -14.12 -5.10 -0.58
N LEU A 124 -14.08 -5.56 -1.84
CA LEU A 124 -13.04 -6.48 -2.33
C LEU A 124 -11.64 -5.85 -2.26
N LEU A 125 -11.47 -4.59 -2.69
CA LEU A 125 -10.19 -3.89 -2.63
C LEU A 125 -9.71 -3.68 -1.17
N ILE A 126 -10.63 -3.40 -0.25
CA ILE A 126 -10.31 -3.29 1.19
C ILE A 126 -9.90 -4.65 1.77
N ASN A 127 -10.70 -5.69 1.52
CA ASN A 127 -10.44 -7.04 2.02
C ASN A 127 -9.16 -7.65 1.44
N ALA A 128 -8.77 -7.20 0.25
CA ALA A 128 -7.50 -7.54 -0.37
C ALA A 128 -6.28 -6.88 0.26
N GLY A 129 -6.49 -5.83 1.05
CA GLY A 129 -5.44 -5.01 1.64
C GLY A 129 -4.83 -3.99 0.67
N LEU A 130 -5.54 -3.62 -0.41
CA LEU A 130 -5.13 -2.58 -1.36
C LEU A 130 -5.61 -1.19 -0.97
N LEU A 131 -6.71 -1.14 -0.19
CA LEU A 131 -7.27 0.07 0.37
C LEU A 131 -7.48 -0.09 1.88
N THR A 132 -7.36 1.02 2.60
CA THR A 132 -7.76 1.14 4.00
C THR A 132 -8.64 2.37 4.16
N ARG A 133 -9.83 2.22 4.74
CA ARG A 133 -10.70 3.37 5.02
C ARG A 133 -10.09 4.21 6.14
N GLN A 134 -10.06 5.53 5.97
CA GLN A 134 -9.59 6.42 7.03
C GLN A 134 -10.58 6.44 8.19
N LEU A 135 -10.06 6.56 9.42
CA LEU A 135 -10.89 6.62 10.63
C LEU A 135 -11.56 7.99 10.80
N ILE A 136 -10.87 9.06 10.36
CA ILE A 136 -11.32 10.44 10.56
C ILE A 136 -12.34 10.83 9.48
N ASP A 137 -12.09 10.43 8.23
CA ASP A 137 -13.00 10.68 7.11
C ASP A 137 -13.41 9.36 6.45
N PRO A 138 -14.65 8.88 6.65
CA PRO A 138 -15.12 7.61 6.08
C PRO A 138 -15.23 7.64 4.55
N ASN A 139 -15.22 8.83 3.93
CA ASN A 139 -15.24 9.00 2.49
C ASN A 139 -13.83 8.99 1.88
N MET A 140 -12.78 8.82 2.69
CA MET A 140 -11.41 8.78 2.22
C MET A 140 -10.79 7.41 2.43
N TYR A 141 -10.01 6.98 1.45
CA TYR A 141 -9.26 5.74 1.48
C TYR A 141 -7.77 6.02 1.35
N TRP A 142 -6.94 5.31 2.11
CA TRP A 142 -5.51 5.20 1.86
C TRP A 142 -5.23 4.00 0.99
N PHE A 143 -4.31 4.18 0.05
CA PHE A 143 -3.70 3.04 -0.61
C PHE A 143 -2.83 2.29 0.38
N ALA A 144 -2.88 0.97 0.33
CA ALA A 144 -2.19 0.10 1.25
C ALA A 144 -1.38 -0.96 0.50
N ILE A 145 -0.25 -1.35 1.10
CA ILE A 145 0.52 -2.50 0.65
C ILE A 145 -0.16 -3.75 1.20
N PRO A 146 -0.57 -4.72 0.35
CA PRO A 146 -1.15 -5.96 0.84
C PRO A 146 -0.25 -6.66 1.85
N ASN A 147 -0.84 -7.19 2.93
CA ASN A 147 -0.16 -7.88 4.03
C ASN A 147 0.83 -7.03 4.86
N ILE A 148 0.92 -5.71 4.64
CA ILE A 148 1.85 -4.83 5.38
C ILE A 148 1.68 -4.91 6.90
N GLY A 149 0.45 -5.12 7.38
CA GLY A 149 0.17 -5.26 8.82
C GLY A 149 0.93 -6.41 9.50
N PHE A 150 1.23 -7.50 8.79
CA PHE A 150 2.04 -8.60 9.34
C PHE A 150 3.50 -8.18 9.51
N ILE A 151 4.04 -7.43 8.54
CA ILE A 151 5.40 -6.90 8.58
C ILE A 151 5.54 -5.87 9.69
N LEU A 152 4.60 -4.93 9.76
CA LEU A 152 4.61 -3.87 10.78
C LEU A 152 4.51 -4.45 12.19
N LYS A 153 3.65 -5.44 12.43
CA LYS A 153 3.60 -6.16 13.72
C LYS A 153 4.95 -6.79 14.08
N GLY A 154 5.64 -7.39 13.10
CA GLY A 154 6.99 -7.92 13.29
C GLY A 154 8.00 -6.84 13.67
N LEU A 155 7.94 -5.66 13.03
CA LEU A 155 8.81 -4.53 13.36
C LEU A 155 8.53 -3.95 14.75
N SER A 156 7.26 -3.80 15.13
CA SER A 156 6.87 -3.31 16.46
C SER A 156 7.35 -4.20 17.61
N GLN A 157 7.35 -5.52 17.42
CA GLN A 157 7.87 -6.46 18.43
C GLN A 157 9.38 -6.35 18.65
N VAL A 158 10.17 -5.99 17.63
CA VAL A 158 11.62 -5.81 17.76
C VAL A 158 11.95 -4.58 18.62
N TYR A 159 11.17 -3.50 18.54
CA TYR A 159 11.40 -2.30 19.35
C TYR A 159 11.14 -2.51 20.85
N VAL A 160 10.17 -3.35 21.22
CA VAL A 160 9.85 -3.63 22.64
C VAL A 160 10.94 -4.45 23.33
N HIS A 161 11.74 -5.22 22.57
CA HIS A 161 12.81 -6.06 23.14
C HIS A 161 14.16 -5.36 23.27
N LEU A 162 14.32 -4.14 22.77
CA LEU A 162 15.55 -3.34 22.91
C LEU A 162 15.50 -2.34 24.08
N GLN A 163 14.45 -2.38 24.90
CA GLN A 163 14.29 -1.52 26.08
C GLN A 163 14.20 -2.30 27.42
N ASN A 164 14.51 -3.60 27.42
CA ASN A 164 14.61 -4.41 28.65
C ASN A 164 15.97 -5.08 28.75
#